data_AF-A0A0P8YBI6-F1
#
_entry.id   AF-A0A0P8YBI6-F1
#
_cell.length_a   1.000
_cell.length_b   1.000
_cell.length_c   1.000
_cell.angle_alpha   90.00
_cell.angle_beta   90.00
_cell.angle_gamma   90.00
#
_symmetry.space_group_name_H-M   'P 1'
#
loop_
_entity.id
_entity.type
_entity.pdbx_description
1 polymer ?
#
loop_
_entity_poly.entity_id
_entity_poly.type
_entity_poly.pdbx_seq_one_letter_code
_entity_poly.pdbx_strand_id
1 'polypeptide(L)' 'MIKVEIKPSQAQFTTRSGVSRQGKPSSLNEQLCYVDLGNEYPVLVKITLDEGQPAYAPGLYTV' A
#
# COMPACT_ATOMS: atom_id res chain seq x y z
N MET A 1 15.59 10.35 -1.59
CA MET A 1 14.33 10.25 -2.35
C MET A 1 14.14 8.79 -2.69
N ILE A 2 13.09 8.16 -2.14
CA ILE A 2 12.84 6.73 -2.35
C ILE A 2 11.92 6.58 -3.55
N LYS A 3 12.25 5.69 -4.49
CA LYS A 3 11.43 5.40 -5.66
C LYS A 3 10.47 4.27 -5.35
N VAL A 4 9.20 4.50 -5.64
CA VAL A 4 8.12 3.53 -5.44
C VAL A 4 7.44 3.28 -6.78
N GLU A 5 7.09 2.03 -7.06
CA GLU A 5 6.37 1.65 -8.28
C GLU A 5 5.15 0.81 -7.92
N ILE A 6 4.00 1.21 -8.44
CA ILE A 6 2.76 0.42 -8.42
C ILE A 6 2.64 -0.29 -9.76
N LYS A 7 2.70 -1.62 -9.77
CA LYS A 7 2.49 -2.42 -10.99
C LYS A 7 1.00 -2.51 -11.33
N PRO A 8 0.63 -2.78 -12.59
CA PRO A 8 -0.77 -3.01 -12.98
C PRO A 8 -1.48 -4.10 -12.15
N SER A 9 -0.75 -5.15 -11.77
CA SER A 9 -1.27 -6.23 -10.90
C SER A 9 -1.50 -5.80 -9.44
N GLN A 10 -1.03 -4.62 -9.06
CA GLN A 10 -1.10 -4.06 -7.70
C GLN A 10 -2.05 -2.84 -7.63
N ALA A 11 -2.85 -2.59 -8.66
CA ALA A 11 -3.74 -1.44 -8.76
C ALA A 11 -4.96 -1.48 -7.81
N GLN A 12 -5.13 -2.58 -7.07
CA GLN A 12 -6.23 -2.76 -6.12
C GLN A 12 -5.69 -2.93 -4.70
N PHE A 13 -6.46 -2.48 -3.72
CA PHE A 13 -6.21 -2.76 -2.31
C PHE A 13 -7.08 -3.92 -1.82
N THR A 14 -6.67 -4.52 -0.70
CA THR A 14 -7.46 -5.48 0.06
C THR A 14 -7.88 -4.84 1.38
N THR A 15 -9.14 -4.99 1.77
CA THR A 15 -9.63 -4.49 3.06
C THR A 15 -9.49 -5.57 4.13
N ARG A 16 -8.81 -5.21 5.23
CA ARG A 16 -8.81 -5.98 6.46
C ARG A 16 -9.70 -5.30 7.49
N SER A 17 -10.80 -5.95 7.85
CA SER A 17 -11.69 -5.49 8.92
C SER A 17 -11.31 -6.13 10.25
N GLY A 18 -11.44 -5.36 11.32
CA GLY A 18 -11.17 -5.81 12.68
C GLY A 18 -11.92 -4.94 13.70
N VAL A 19 -11.73 -5.28 14.97
CA VAL A 19 -12.25 -4.48 16.09
C VAL A 19 -11.05 -3.94 16.84
N SER A 20 -10.97 -2.61 16.97
CA SER A 20 -9.93 -1.96 17.77
C SER A 20 -10.03 -2.39 19.23
N ARG A 21 -8.97 -2.19 20.01
CA ARG A 21 -8.93 -2.49 21.45
C ARG A 21 -10.04 -1.80 22.26
N GLN A 22 -10.65 -0.75 21.71
CA GLN A 22 -11.73 0.03 22.33
C GLN A 22 -13.13 -0.41 21.85
N GLY A 23 -13.25 -1.52 21.11
CA GLY A 23 -14.54 -2.04 20.63
C GLY A 23 -15.08 -1.36 19.37
N LYS A 24 -14.36 -0.39 18.80
CA LYS A 24 -14.77 0.28 17.55
C LYS A 24 -14.41 -0.58 16.34
N PRO A 25 -15.32 -0.77 15.36
CA PRO A 25 -14.98 -1.41 14.09
C PRO A 25 -13.94 -0.57 13.36
N SER A 26 -12.91 -1.23 12.82
CA SER A 26 -11.83 -0.61 12.07
C SER A 26 -11.59 -1.38 10.78
N SER A 27 -11.49 -0.67 9.67
CA SER A 27 -11.12 -1.25 8.37
C SER A 27 -9.82 -0.61 7.90
N LEU A 28 -8.86 -1.45 7.49
CA LEU A 28 -7.59 -1.04 6.93
C LEU A 28 -7.54 -1.48 5.48
N ASN A 29 -7.31 -0.52 4.58
CA ASN A 29 -7.11 -0.82 3.16
C ASN A 29 -5.61 -0.97 2.92
N GLU A 30 -5.18 -2.13 2.44
CA GLU A 30 -3.78 -2.46 2.20
C GLU A 30 -3.51 -2.65 0.71
N GLN A 31 -2.46 -2.00 0.18
CA GLN A 31 -2.04 -2.13 -1.20
C GLN A 31 -0.58 -2.60 -1.27
N LEU A 32 -0.20 -3.29 -2.35
CA LEU A 32 1.18 -3.69 -2.61
C LEU A 32 1.89 -2.67 -3.52
N CYS A 33 3.18 -2.49 -3.33
CA CYS A 33 4.05 -1.71 -4.20
C CYS A 33 5.46 -2.30 -4.24
N TYR A 34 6.27 -1.88 -5.21
CA TYR A 34 7.69 -2.12 -5.23
C TYR A 34 8.45 -0.88 -4.78
N VAL A 35 9.42 -1.05 -3.90
CA VAL A 35 10.25 0.05 -3.39
C VAL A 35 11.71 -0.21 -3.73
N ASP A 36 12.35 0.79 -4.33
CA ASP A 36 13.78 0.77 -4.59
C ASP A 36 14.55 1.24 -3.35
N LEU A 37 15.21 0.28 -2.70
CA LEU A 37 16.05 0.50 -1.52
C LEU A 37 17.56 0.41 -1.85
N GLY A 38 17.94 0.33 -3.13
CA GLY A 38 19.33 0.16 -3.57
C GLY A 38 19.85 -1.28 -3.56
N ASN A 39 18.96 -2.27 -3.48
CA ASN A 39 19.28 -3.68 -3.70
C ASN A 39 19.38 -3.99 -5.21
N GLU A 40 19.77 -5.22 -5.57
CA GLU A 40 19.77 -5.67 -6.98
C GLU A 40 18.39 -5.53 -7.66
N TYR A 41 17.32 -5.72 -6.89
CA TYR A 41 15.94 -5.58 -7.36
C TYR A 41 15.07 -4.84 -6.34
N PRO A 42 14.02 -4.12 -6.80
CA PRO A 42 13.03 -3.51 -5.91
C PRO A 42 12.36 -4.56 -5.02
N VAL A 43 12.07 -4.18 -3.78
CA VAL A 43 11.44 -5.08 -2.81
C VAL A 43 9.92 -4.87 -2.78
N LEU A 44 9.18 -5.96 -2.61
CA LEU A 44 7.73 -5.90 -2.45
C LEU A 44 7.39 -5.38 -1.05
N VAL A 45 6.64 -4.28 -0.98
CA VAL A 45 6.20 -3.64 0.28
C VAL A 45 4.68 -3.56 0.28
N LYS A 46 4.10 -3.75 1.47
CA LYS A 46 2.69 -3.52 1.72
C LYS A 46 2.52 -2.16 2.39
N ILE A 47 1.64 -1.32 1.83
CA ILE A 47 1.28 -0.01 2.36
C ILE A 47 -0.16 0.00 2.84
N THR A 48 -0.41 0.75 3.91
CA THR A 48 -1.75 1.03 4.40
C THR A 48 -2.22 2.36 3.82
N LEU A 49 -3.41 2.37 3.23
CA LEU A 49 -4.07 3.56 2.71
C LEU A 49 -4.82 4.28 3.83
N ASP A 50 -4.91 5.60 3.74
CA ASP A 50 -5.74 6.39 4.63
C ASP A 50 -7.24 6.07 4.44
N GLU A 51 -8.05 6.39 5.43
CA GLU A 51 -9.49 6.14 5.38
C GLU A 51 -10.15 6.91 4.23
N GLY A 52 -10.84 6.19 3.34
CA GLY A 52 -11.46 6.76 2.14
C GLY A 52 -10.51 7.03 0.98
N GLN A 53 -9.20 6.78 1.14
CA GLN A 53 -8.24 6.93 0.07
C GLN A 53 -8.40 5.78 -0.96
N PRO A 54 -8.51 6.08 -2.27
CA PRO A 54 -8.51 5.06 -3.30
C PRO A 54 -7.12 4.40 -3.43
N ALA A 55 -7.07 3.21 -4.04
CA ALA A 55 -5.79 2.61 -4.42
C ALA A 55 -4.98 3.57 -5.30
N TYR A 56 -3.67 3.61 -5.10
CA TYR A 56 -2.77 4.28 -6.03
C TYR A 56 -2.85 3.59 -7.40
N ALA A 57 -2.94 4.42 -8.45
CA ALA A 57 -2.92 3.92 -9.82
C ALA A 57 -1.54 3.33 -10.16
N PRO A 58 -1.44 2.47 -11.20
CA PRO A 58 -0.15 2.02 -11.69
C PRO A 58 0.73 3.19 -12.12
N GLY A 59 1.98 3.21 -11.66
CA GLY A 59 2.87 4.34 -11.92
C GLY A 59 4.07 4.41 -10.98
N LEU A 60 4.87 5.46 -11.19
CA LEU A 60 6.02 5.79 -10.36
C LEU A 60 5.66 6.89 -9.36
N TYR A 61 6.01 6.66 -8.11
CA TYR A 61 5.79 7.55 -6.98
C TYR A 61 7.11 7.77 -6.24
N THR A 62 7.10 8.75 -5.35
CA THR A 62 8.24 9.03 -4.50
C THR A 62 7.81 9.40 -3.08
N VAL A 63 8.71 9.14 -2.13
CA VAL A 63 8.61 9.52 -0.72
C VAL A 63 9.72 10.53 -0.40
#